data_AF-A0A7X5X064-F1
#
_entry.id   AF-A0A7X5X064-F1
#
_cell.length_a   1.000
_cell.length_b   1.000
_cell.length_c   1.000
_cell.angle_alpha   90.00
_cell.angle_beta   90.00
_cell.angle_gamma   90.00
#
_symmetry.space_group_name_H-M   'P 1'
#
loop_
_entity.id
_entity.type
_entity.pdbx_description
1 polymer ?
#
loop_
_entity_poly.entity_id
_entity_poly.type
_entity_poly.pdbx_seq_one_letter_code
_entity_poly.pdbx_strand_id
1 'polypeptide(L)'
;MATNEARAQCLDLLHEASGLPALQLGAGGRVKPQPTPDFAGLVALRRQLDQDLGGAMSPGRTRLTAVLALVLDVAPRAGELVAMRLSHLAPENTAVYVQRCPQHSTGEGDDDWFELSEIGRAAVEHWLPLRAQLVERAHGTSKLWVSPHPDHDGVLDANNHTVLRPPGIPLPEKGCSSATAPTAPATA
;
A
#
# COMPACT_ATOMS: atom_id res chain seq x y z
N MET A 1 -15.83 -12.64 6.73
CA MET A 1 -16.53 -12.53 5.44
C MET A 1 -17.89 -11.84 5.51
N ALA A 2 -18.55 -11.74 6.68
CA ALA A 2 -19.95 -11.27 6.79
C ALA A 2 -20.20 -9.76 6.52
N THR A 3 -19.19 -8.89 6.67
CA THR A 3 -19.44 -7.43 6.72
C THR A 3 -19.74 -6.79 5.35
N ASN A 4 -19.11 -7.27 4.28
CA ASN A 4 -19.32 -6.70 2.94
C ASN A 4 -20.64 -7.16 2.31
N GLU A 5 -21.06 -8.39 2.61
CA GLU A 5 -22.33 -8.96 2.14
C GLU A 5 -23.52 -8.29 2.83
N ALA A 6 -23.43 -8.06 4.14
CA ALA A 6 -24.41 -7.28 4.88
C ALA A 6 -24.49 -5.82 4.38
N ARG A 7 -23.35 -5.20 4.06
CA ARG A 7 -23.32 -3.84 3.50
C ARG A 7 -23.96 -3.76 2.12
N ALA A 8 -23.72 -4.75 1.25
CA ALA A 8 -24.37 -4.84 -0.06
C ALA A 8 -25.89 -4.96 0.10
N GLN A 9 -26.36 -5.85 0.98
CA GLN A 9 -27.78 -6.03 1.27
C GLN A 9 -28.44 -4.74 1.82
N CYS A 10 -27.76 -4.01 2.71
CA CYS A 10 -28.28 -2.73 3.19
C CYS A 10 -28.42 -1.68 2.07
N LEU A 11 -27.48 -1.63 1.12
CA LEU A 11 -27.54 -0.70 -0.01
C LEU A 11 -28.65 -1.07 -1.00
N ASP A 12 -28.89 -2.36 -1.21
CA ASP A 12 -29.99 -2.84 -2.06
C ASP A 12 -31.35 -2.43 -1.48
N LEU A 13 -31.53 -2.62 -0.15
CA LEU A 13 -32.75 -2.22 0.56
C LEU A 13 -33.00 -0.70 0.50
N LEU A 14 -31.95 0.12 0.56
CA LEU A 14 -32.06 1.58 0.47
C LEU A 14 -32.47 2.06 -0.94
N HIS A 15 -32.01 1.40 -2.01
CA HIS A 15 -32.45 1.72 -3.37
C HIS A 15 -33.89 1.36 -3.61
N GLU A 16 -34.31 0.17 -3.16
CA GLU A 16 -35.70 -0.29 -3.26
C GLU A 16 -36.65 0.71 -2.59
N ALA A 17 -36.32 1.14 -1.37
CA ALA A 17 -37.10 2.13 -0.63
C ALA A 17 -37.15 3.52 -1.31
N SER A 18 -36.17 3.84 -2.14
CA SER A 18 -36.04 5.15 -2.81
C SER A 18 -36.52 5.15 -4.26
N GLY A 19 -37.01 4.02 -4.79
CA GLY A 19 -37.40 3.89 -6.20
C GLY A 19 -36.24 4.06 -7.19
N LEU A 20 -34.99 3.93 -6.72
CA LEU A 20 -33.81 4.02 -7.55
C LEU A 20 -33.55 2.65 -8.18
N PRO A 21 -33.12 2.60 -9.45
CA PRO A 21 -32.71 1.34 -10.06
C PRO A 21 -31.60 0.72 -9.21
N ALA A 22 -31.67 -0.60 -8.99
CA ALA A 22 -30.65 -1.33 -8.26
C ALA A 22 -29.28 -0.98 -8.83
N LEU A 23 -28.39 -0.42 -8.01
CA LEU A 23 -27.04 -0.22 -8.45
C LEU A 23 -26.48 -1.61 -8.77
N GLN A 24 -26.11 -1.84 -10.03
CA GLN A 24 -25.10 -2.82 -10.35
C GLN A 24 -23.75 -2.31 -9.83
N LEU A 25 -23.65 -2.05 -8.52
CA LEU A 25 -22.40 -2.13 -7.78
C LEU A 25 -22.02 -3.59 -7.90
N GLY A 26 -21.45 -4.00 -9.05
CA GLY A 26 -21.08 -5.38 -9.30
C GLY A 26 -20.31 -5.85 -8.09
N ALA A 27 -20.94 -6.71 -7.29
CA ALA A 27 -20.69 -6.86 -5.86
C ALA A 27 -19.21 -7.11 -5.60
N GLY A 28 -18.40 -6.03 -5.48
CA GLY A 28 -16.98 -5.99 -5.85
C GLY A 28 -16.46 -7.33 -6.32
N GLY A 29 -16.91 -7.76 -7.52
CA GLY A 29 -16.93 -9.19 -7.88
C GLY A 29 -15.56 -9.76 -7.57
N ARG A 30 -15.48 -10.81 -6.72
CA ARG A 30 -14.22 -11.41 -6.27
C ARG A 30 -13.28 -11.39 -7.46
N VAL A 31 -12.26 -10.52 -7.41
CA VAL A 31 -11.35 -10.34 -8.53
C VAL A 31 -10.89 -11.74 -8.89
N LYS A 32 -11.21 -12.20 -10.11
CA LYS A 32 -10.86 -13.56 -10.51
C LYS A 32 -9.35 -13.66 -10.31
N PRO A 33 -8.85 -14.58 -9.48
CA PRO A 33 -7.43 -14.70 -9.24
C PRO A 33 -6.75 -14.88 -10.60
N GLN A 34 -5.85 -13.96 -10.91
CA GLN A 34 -5.03 -14.04 -12.09
C GLN A 34 -3.94 -15.10 -11.84
N PRO A 35 -3.52 -15.84 -12.88
CA PRO A 35 -2.41 -16.77 -12.74
C PRO A 35 -1.17 -16.00 -12.28
N THR A 36 -0.37 -16.63 -11.42
CA THR A 36 0.95 -16.12 -11.07
C THR A 36 1.78 -15.99 -12.34
N PRO A 37 2.47 -14.87 -12.57
CA PRO A 37 3.39 -14.73 -13.70
C PRO A 37 4.41 -15.87 -13.70
N ASP A 38 4.73 -16.37 -14.89
CA ASP A 38 5.77 -17.37 -15.04
C ASP A 38 7.17 -16.76 -14.85
N PHE A 39 8.18 -17.62 -14.76
CA PHE A 39 9.57 -17.18 -14.55
C PHE A 39 10.04 -16.23 -15.65
N ALA A 40 9.67 -16.50 -16.91
CA ALA A 40 10.02 -15.65 -18.05
C ALA A 40 9.42 -14.24 -17.90
N GLY A 41 8.16 -14.14 -17.48
CA GLY A 41 7.49 -12.88 -17.18
C GLY A 41 8.17 -12.10 -16.06
N LEU A 42 8.60 -12.77 -14.99
CA LEU A 42 9.33 -12.13 -13.88
C LEU A 42 10.72 -11.62 -14.31
N VAL A 43 11.43 -12.37 -15.15
CA VAL A 43 12.73 -11.94 -15.72
C VAL A 43 12.56 -10.75 -16.65
N ALA A 44 11.53 -10.77 -17.51
CA ALA A 44 11.21 -9.64 -18.37
C ALA A 44 10.88 -8.38 -17.56
N LEU A 45 10.11 -8.54 -16.47
CA LEU A 45 9.81 -7.44 -15.56
C LEU A 45 11.08 -6.88 -14.91
N ARG A 46 11.99 -7.72 -14.38
CA ARG A 46 13.27 -7.26 -13.81
C ARG A 46 14.08 -6.43 -14.82
N ARG A 47 14.15 -6.87 -16.09
CA ARG A 47 14.82 -6.11 -17.17
C ARG A 47 14.15 -4.78 -17.46
N GLN A 48 12.82 -4.73 -17.46
CA GLN A 48 12.09 -3.47 -17.67
C GLN A 48 12.36 -2.48 -16.52
N LEU A 49 12.41 -2.96 -15.27
CA LEU A 49 12.73 -2.12 -14.12
C LEU A 49 14.16 -1.56 -14.21
N ASP A 50 15.12 -2.38 -14.63
CA ASP A 50 16.51 -1.94 -14.85
C ASP A 50 16.60 -0.84 -15.94
N GLN A 51 15.87 -1.01 -17.04
CA GLN A 51 15.77 0.01 -18.09
C GLN A 51 15.11 1.31 -17.60
N ASP A 52 14.04 1.18 -16.79
CA ASP A 52 13.35 2.34 -16.21
C ASP A 52 14.29 3.12 -15.26
N LEU A 53 15.14 2.45 -14.50
CA LEU A 53 16.15 3.07 -13.63
C LEU A 53 17.25 3.80 -14.39
N GLY A 54 17.51 3.43 -15.65
CA GLY A 54 18.43 4.15 -16.53
C GLY A 54 17.85 5.45 -17.12
N GLY A 55 16.56 5.74 -16.88
CA GLY A 55 15.85 6.86 -17.51
C GLY A 55 15.19 7.83 -16.54
N ALA A 56 14.74 8.97 -17.07
CA ALA A 56 13.91 9.91 -16.31
C ALA A 56 12.51 9.32 -16.10
N MET A 57 12.04 9.33 -14.85
CA MET A 57 10.73 8.81 -14.47
C MET A 57 9.85 9.88 -13.83
N SER A 58 8.54 9.80 -14.06
CA SER A 58 7.57 10.59 -13.31
C SER A 58 7.49 10.10 -11.86
N PRO A 59 7.01 10.93 -10.90
CA PRO A 59 6.92 10.52 -9.50
C PRO A 59 6.14 9.24 -9.25
N GLY A 60 5.03 9.06 -9.99
CA GLY A 60 4.23 7.84 -9.92
C GLY A 60 4.98 6.62 -10.45
N ARG A 61 5.75 6.77 -11.53
CA ARG A 61 6.54 5.67 -12.11
C ARG A 61 7.72 5.32 -11.21
N THR A 62 8.45 6.30 -10.66
CA THR A 62 9.52 6.06 -9.67
C THR A 62 9.01 5.26 -8.48
N ARG A 63 7.85 5.64 -7.90
CA ARG A 63 7.24 4.89 -6.79
C ARG A 63 6.86 3.47 -7.21
N LEU A 64 6.24 3.32 -8.39
CA LEU A 64 5.83 2.00 -8.88
C LEU A 64 7.04 1.09 -9.11
N THR A 65 8.10 1.59 -9.73
CA THR A 65 9.35 0.86 -9.95
C THR A 65 9.94 0.37 -8.62
N ALA A 66 10.01 1.24 -7.61
CA ALA A 66 10.47 0.87 -6.27
C ALA A 66 9.59 -0.19 -5.59
N VAL A 67 8.26 -0.05 -5.68
CA VAL A 67 7.32 -1.04 -5.15
C VAL A 67 7.48 -2.39 -5.84
N LEU A 68 7.55 -2.41 -7.18
CA LEU A 68 7.68 -3.65 -7.94
C LEU A 68 9.01 -4.35 -7.69
N ALA A 69 10.11 -3.62 -7.63
CA ALA A 69 11.42 -4.17 -7.32
C ALA A 69 11.42 -4.82 -5.91
N LEU A 70 10.85 -4.14 -4.91
CA LEU A 70 10.75 -4.67 -3.56
C LEU A 70 9.80 -5.88 -3.47
N VAL A 71 8.69 -5.88 -4.23
CA VAL A 71 7.79 -7.04 -4.32
C VAL A 71 8.48 -8.25 -4.95
N LEU A 72 9.35 -8.04 -5.94
CA LEU A 72 10.09 -9.11 -6.58
C LEU A 72 11.20 -9.70 -5.68
N ASP A 73 11.74 -8.91 -4.76
CA ASP A 73 12.80 -9.35 -3.86
C ASP A 73 12.22 -10.00 -2.58
N VAL A 74 11.10 -9.47 -2.06
CA VAL A 74 10.64 -9.77 -0.69
C VAL A 74 9.19 -10.26 -0.60
N ALA A 75 8.41 -10.06 -1.66
CA ALA A 75 7.01 -10.44 -1.76
C ALA A 75 6.16 -10.05 -0.51
N PRO A 76 6.18 -8.79 -0.04
CA PRO A 76 5.27 -8.35 1.00
C PRO A 76 3.83 -8.32 0.47
N ARG A 77 2.87 -8.65 1.34
CA ARG A 77 1.45 -8.42 1.04
C ARG A 77 1.17 -6.92 1.01
N ALA A 78 0.07 -6.53 0.38
CA ALA A 78 -0.30 -5.11 0.27
C ALA A 78 -0.38 -4.39 1.62
N GLY A 79 -0.92 -5.05 2.66
CA GLY A 79 -0.98 -4.51 4.02
C GLY A 79 0.41 -4.33 4.66
N GLU A 80 1.29 -5.31 4.48
CA GLU A 80 2.68 -5.27 4.97
C GLU A 80 3.47 -4.16 4.25
N LEU A 81 3.27 -4.04 2.93
CA LEU A 81 3.88 -3.00 2.11
C LEU A 81 3.49 -1.61 2.62
N VAL A 82 2.20 -1.29 2.77
CA VAL A 82 1.76 0.04 3.25
C VAL A 82 2.12 0.30 4.72
N ALA A 83 2.38 -0.76 5.49
CA ALA A 83 2.84 -0.64 6.87
C ALA A 83 4.31 -0.16 6.97
N MET A 84 5.13 -0.38 5.94
CA MET A 84 6.58 -0.10 5.94
C MET A 84 6.93 1.35 6.30
N ARG A 85 8.02 1.49 7.07
CA ARG A 85 8.57 2.77 7.53
C ARG A 85 10.01 2.91 7.06
N LEU A 86 10.53 4.15 7.10
CA LEU A 86 11.96 4.40 6.81
C LEU A 86 12.89 3.63 7.76
N SER A 87 12.48 3.44 9.01
CA SER A 87 13.21 2.63 9.99
C SER A 87 13.24 1.13 9.68
N HIS A 88 12.47 0.67 8.68
CA HIS A 88 12.52 -0.70 8.20
C HIS A 88 13.52 -0.88 7.06
N LEU A 89 14.25 0.16 6.67
CA LEU A 89 15.35 0.04 5.71
C LEU A 89 16.67 -0.07 6.49
N ALA A 90 17.51 -1.03 6.09
CA ALA A 90 18.86 -1.13 6.59
C ALA A 90 19.70 0.06 6.08
N PRO A 91 20.85 0.36 6.70
CA PRO A 91 21.81 1.33 6.16
C PRO A 91 22.11 1.04 4.68
N GLU A 92 22.27 2.09 3.88
CA GLU A 92 22.51 1.98 2.43
C GLU A 92 21.42 1.23 1.65
N ASN A 93 20.23 1.03 2.24
CA ASN A 93 19.10 0.32 1.65
C ASN A 93 19.48 -1.09 1.16
N THR A 94 20.38 -1.79 1.88
CA THR A 94 20.79 -3.15 1.51
C THR A 94 19.74 -4.19 1.82
N ALA A 95 18.91 -3.95 2.83
CA ALA A 95 17.86 -4.86 3.25
C ALA A 95 16.61 -4.10 3.71
N VAL A 96 15.47 -4.79 3.73
CA VAL A 96 14.21 -4.28 4.27
C VAL A 96 13.63 -5.25 5.30
N TYR A 97 13.18 -4.71 6.43
CA TYR A 97 12.44 -5.43 7.44
C TYR A 97 10.97 -5.54 7.06
N VAL A 98 10.42 -6.75 7.08
CA VAL A 98 9.01 -7.01 6.81
C VAL A 98 8.35 -7.62 8.02
N GLN A 99 7.45 -6.85 8.62
CA GLN A 99 6.52 -7.35 9.62
C GLN A 99 5.42 -8.15 8.93
N ARG A 100 5.37 -9.46 9.17
CA ARG A 100 4.38 -10.38 8.59
C ARG A 100 3.11 -10.33 9.42
N CYS A 101 1.99 -10.05 8.76
CA CYS A 101 0.69 -10.04 9.42
C CYS A 101 -0.05 -11.36 9.17
N PRO A 102 -0.22 -12.23 10.20
CA PRO A 102 -0.95 -13.48 10.03
C PRO A 102 -2.42 -13.17 9.70
N GLN A 103 -2.92 -13.72 8.59
CA GLN A 103 -4.32 -13.47 8.17
C GLN A 103 -5.33 -14.39 8.88
N HIS A 104 -4.90 -15.54 9.43
CA HIS A 104 -5.82 -16.57 9.96
C HIS A 104 -5.23 -17.44 11.09
N SER A 105 -4.13 -17.05 11.73
CA SER A 105 -3.50 -17.87 12.78
C SER A 105 -3.11 -17.04 13.99
N THR A 106 -3.22 -17.65 15.17
CA THR A 106 -2.58 -17.23 16.44
C THR A 106 -1.06 -17.44 16.45
N GLY A 107 -0.45 -17.64 15.29
CA GLY A 107 0.99 -17.84 15.14
C GLY A 107 1.70 -16.50 15.05
N GLU A 108 2.87 -16.41 15.69
CA GLU A 108 3.79 -15.28 15.58
C GLU A 108 4.17 -15.10 14.11
N GLY A 109 4.07 -13.86 13.59
CA GLY A 109 4.55 -13.55 12.26
C GLY A 109 6.07 -13.73 12.23
N ASP A 110 6.58 -14.40 11.20
CA ASP A 110 8.03 -14.53 11.00
C ASP A 110 8.56 -13.23 10.39
N ASP A 111 8.68 -12.23 11.26
CA ASP A 111 9.19 -10.92 10.91
C ASP A 111 10.70 -11.01 10.67
N ASP A 112 11.16 -10.61 9.50
CA ASP A 112 12.56 -10.80 9.12
C ASP A 112 13.12 -9.67 8.24
N TRP A 113 14.44 -9.60 8.16
CA TRP A 113 15.20 -8.77 7.24
C TRP A 113 15.45 -9.51 5.93
N PHE A 114 15.11 -8.86 4.82
CA PHE A 114 15.29 -9.41 3.49
C PHE A 114 16.27 -8.56 2.70
N GLU A 115 17.34 -9.17 2.21
CA GLU A 115 18.33 -8.54 1.34
C GLU A 115 17.66 -8.07 0.04
N LEU A 116 17.96 -6.83 -0.34
CA LEU A 116 17.53 -6.23 -1.60
C LEU A 116 18.54 -6.55 -2.69
N SER A 117 18.02 -6.88 -3.88
CA SER A 117 18.85 -6.97 -5.07
C SER A 117 19.43 -5.59 -5.43
N GLU A 118 20.41 -5.56 -6.34
CA GLU A 118 20.94 -4.29 -6.87
C GLU A 118 19.83 -3.41 -7.47
N ILE A 119 18.88 -4.02 -8.20
CA ILE A 119 17.71 -3.33 -8.74
C ILE A 119 16.80 -2.82 -7.61
N GLY A 120 16.57 -3.63 -6.58
CA GLY A 120 15.76 -3.26 -5.41
C GLY A 120 16.33 -2.04 -4.68
N ARG A 121 17.62 -2.09 -4.36
CA ARG A 121 18.36 -0.98 -3.72
C ARG A 121 18.36 0.28 -4.59
N ALA A 122 18.72 0.17 -5.87
CA ALA A 122 18.72 1.30 -6.80
C ALA A 122 17.32 1.93 -6.93
N ALA A 123 16.27 1.13 -6.97
CA ALA A 123 14.91 1.65 -7.06
C ALA A 123 14.46 2.38 -5.79
N VAL A 124 14.82 1.87 -4.61
CA VAL A 124 14.59 2.56 -3.33
C VAL A 124 15.38 3.87 -3.26
N GLU A 125 16.64 3.87 -3.68
CA GLU A 125 17.49 5.07 -3.74
C GLU A 125 16.92 6.16 -4.65
N HIS A 126 16.32 5.79 -5.79
CA HIS A 126 15.63 6.75 -6.66
C HIS A 126 14.34 7.30 -6.02
N TRP A 127 13.64 6.48 -5.23
CA TRP A 127 12.39 6.87 -4.58
C TRP A 127 12.59 7.80 -3.38
N LEU A 128 13.60 7.57 -2.54
CA LEU A 128 13.75 8.26 -1.25
C LEU A 128 13.86 9.80 -1.37
N PRO A 129 14.65 10.38 -2.29
CA PRO A 129 14.73 11.84 -2.45
C PRO A 129 13.40 12.46 -2.89
N LEU A 130 12.72 11.81 -3.83
CA LEU A 130 11.42 12.27 -4.31
C LEU A 130 10.35 12.19 -3.20
N ARG A 131 10.34 11.08 -2.46
CA ARG A 131 9.49 10.90 -1.27
C ARG A 131 9.72 12.04 -0.28
N ALA A 132 10.97 12.38 0.02
CA ALA A 132 11.30 13.45 0.96
C ALA A 132 10.67 14.79 0.53
N GLN A 133 10.79 15.15 -0.76
CA GLN A 133 10.18 16.36 -1.31
C GLN A 133 8.64 16.36 -1.24
N LEU A 134 8.02 15.20 -1.46
CA LEU A 134 6.56 15.07 -1.37
C LEU A 134 6.08 15.23 0.09
N VAL A 135 6.79 14.61 1.03
CA VAL A 135 6.44 14.56 2.45
C VAL A 135 6.69 15.89 3.17
N GLU A 136 7.73 16.63 2.79
CA GLU A 136 8.03 17.96 3.33
C GLU A 136 6.83 18.92 3.16
N ARG A 137 6.09 18.78 2.07
CA ARG A 137 4.90 19.58 1.76
C ARG A 137 3.64 19.14 2.51
N ALA A 138 3.67 17.98 3.17
CA ALA A 138 2.49 17.26 3.68
C ALA A 138 2.54 17.02 5.21
N HIS A 139 3.26 17.86 5.96
CA HIS A 139 3.44 17.78 7.43
C HIS A 139 4.30 16.63 7.97
N GLY A 140 5.03 15.91 7.10
CA GLY A 140 5.96 14.87 7.55
C GLY A 140 5.31 13.50 7.82
N THR A 141 6.03 12.43 7.47
CA THR A 141 5.67 11.05 7.86
C THR A 141 6.89 10.16 7.86
N SER A 142 6.89 9.10 8.68
CA SER A 142 7.91 8.05 8.66
C SER A 142 7.59 6.92 7.67
N LYS A 143 6.43 6.95 7.00
CA LYS A 143 5.97 5.87 6.11
C LYS A 143 6.77 5.82 4.81
N LEU A 144 7.17 4.63 4.38
CA LEU A 144 8.00 4.48 3.17
C LEU A 144 7.22 4.86 1.91
N TRP A 145 5.93 4.50 1.85
CA TRP A 145 5.09 4.74 0.68
C TRP A 145 4.07 5.85 0.94
N VAL A 146 4.07 6.83 0.02
CA VAL A 146 3.15 7.97 0.05
C VAL A 146 2.51 8.18 -1.31
N SER A 147 1.45 8.99 -1.35
CA SER A 147 0.80 9.40 -2.59
C SER A 147 1.71 10.33 -3.42
N PRO A 148 1.95 10.05 -4.72
CA PRO A 148 2.73 10.92 -5.60
C PRO A 148 1.90 12.09 -6.18
N HIS A 149 0.57 12.03 -6.08
CA HIS A 149 -0.37 13.01 -6.62
C HIS A 149 -1.45 13.33 -5.59
N PRO A 150 -2.17 14.46 -5.76
CA PRO A 150 -3.32 14.74 -4.94
C PRO A 150 -4.36 13.64 -5.11
N ASP A 151 -4.93 13.15 -4.01
CA ASP A 151 -5.93 12.09 -4.02
C ASP A 151 -7.33 12.70 -4.03
N HIS A 152 -8.23 12.10 -4.81
CA HIS A 152 -9.63 12.49 -4.91
C HIS A 152 -10.48 11.99 -3.74
N ASP A 153 -9.93 11.11 -2.88
CA ASP A 153 -10.52 10.66 -1.60
C ASP A 153 -10.47 11.75 -0.49
N GLY A 154 -10.71 13.00 -0.90
CA GLY A 154 -10.75 14.19 -0.06
C GLY A 154 -11.87 14.19 0.98
N VAL A 155 -11.67 14.90 2.09
CA VAL A 155 -12.76 15.20 3.03
C VAL A 155 -13.62 16.31 2.40
N LEU A 156 -14.94 16.25 2.59
CA LEU A 156 -15.82 17.35 2.23
C LEU A 156 -15.50 18.55 3.13
N ASP A 157 -15.30 19.74 2.55
CA ASP A 157 -15.23 20.96 3.34
C ASP A 157 -16.60 21.33 3.94
N ALA A 158 -16.62 22.41 4.73
CA ALA A 158 -17.85 22.95 5.32
C ALA A 158 -18.92 23.36 4.28
N ASN A 159 -18.56 23.45 3.00
CA ASN A 159 -19.42 23.81 1.88
C ASN A 159 -19.74 22.60 0.99
N ASN A 160 -19.45 21.37 1.44
CA ASN A 160 -19.72 20.14 0.72
C ASN A 160 -18.89 19.96 -0.58
N HIS A 161 -17.75 20.64 -0.72
CA HIS A 161 -16.80 20.42 -1.81
C HIS A 161 -15.71 19.42 -1.40
N THR A 162 -15.34 18.53 -2.33
CA THR A 162 -14.23 17.58 -2.11
C THR A 162 -12.90 18.34 -2.05
N VAL A 163 -12.27 18.40 -0.88
CA VAL A 163 -10.92 18.95 -0.74
C VAL A 163 -9.91 17.85 -1.04
N LEU A 164 -9.23 17.96 -2.18
CA LEU A 164 -8.20 17.01 -2.57
C LEU A 164 -7.14 16.88 -1.46
N ARG A 165 -6.82 15.63 -1.13
CA ARG A 165 -5.72 15.35 -0.20
C ARG A 165 -4.41 15.68 -0.91
N PRO A 166 -3.47 16.43 -0.30
CA PRO A 166 -2.23 16.76 -0.97
C PRO A 166 -1.37 15.52 -1.26
N PRO A 167 -0.43 15.60 -2.22
CA PRO A 167 0.63 14.59 -2.38
C PRO A 167 1.44 14.44 -1.08
N GLY A 168 2.11 13.30 -0.91
CA GLY A 168 2.98 13.06 0.25
C GLY A 168 2.29 12.47 1.47
N ILE A 169 1.00 12.14 1.37
CA ILE A 169 0.24 11.52 2.46
C ILE A 169 0.46 10.00 2.45
N PRO A 170 0.63 9.35 3.62
CA PRO A 170 0.71 7.90 3.74
C PRO A 170 -0.41 7.16 3.03
N LEU A 171 -0.06 6.03 2.41
CA LEU A 171 -1.05 5.09 1.89
C LEU A 171 -1.86 4.49 3.06
N PRO A 172 -3.19 4.38 2.94
CA PRO A 172 -4.02 3.88 4.02
C PRO A 172 -3.76 2.40 4.29
N GLU A 173 -3.63 2.03 5.56
CA GLU A 173 -3.47 0.66 6.04
C GLU A 173 -4.79 -0.13 5.99
N LYS A 174 -5.44 -0.19 4.82
CA LYS A 174 -6.64 -1.03 4.66
C LYS A 174 -6.19 -2.49 4.57
N GLY A 175 -6.53 -3.30 5.57
CA GLY A 175 -6.25 -4.75 5.60
C GLY A 175 -5.23 -5.22 6.66
N CYS A 176 -4.65 -4.32 7.45
CA CYS A 176 -3.96 -4.65 8.70
C CYS A 176 -4.90 -4.32 9.86
N SER A 177 -5.74 -5.27 10.27
CA SER A 177 -6.42 -5.17 11.56
C SER A 177 -5.41 -5.50 12.66
N SER A 178 -4.77 -4.49 13.24
CA SER A 178 -3.99 -4.66 14.47
C SER A 178 -4.93 -5.04 15.61
N ALA A 179 -5.00 -6.32 15.95
CA ALA A 179 -5.55 -6.76 17.22
C ALA A 179 -4.47 -6.62 18.30
N THR A 180 -4.21 -5.42 18.81
CA THR A 180 -3.67 -5.21 20.17
C THR A 180 -3.90 -3.75 20.58
N ALA A 181 -4.83 -3.51 21.50
CA ALA A 181 -4.77 -2.33 22.36
C ALA A 181 -3.77 -2.65 23.49
N PRO A 182 -2.86 -1.73 23.87
CA PRO A 182 -2.05 -1.94 25.05
C PRO A 182 -2.96 -1.87 26.29
N THR A 183 -3.16 -3.02 26.94
CA THR A 183 -3.67 -3.06 28.31
C THR A 183 -2.59 -2.42 29.19
N ALA A 184 -2.86 -1.22 29.68
CA ALA A 184 -2.00 -0.58 30.68
C ALA A 184 -1.94 -1.48 31.93
N PRO A 185 -0.74 -1.74 32.48
CA PRO A 185 -0.64 -2.38 33.79
C PRO A 185 -1.20 -1.43 34.85
N ALA A 186 -2.18 -1.92 35.62
CA ALA A 186 -2.61 -1.26 36.84
C ALA A 186 -1.41 -1.17 37.79
N THR A 187 -0.97 0.05 38.08
CA THR A 187 -0.08 0.34 39.20
C THR A 187 -0.84 0.14 40.51
N ALA A 188 -0.10 -0.41 41.48
CA ALA A 188 -0.50 -0.89 42.80
C ALA A 188 -1.33 0.08 43.66
#